data_AF-A0A7S4SE28-F1
#
_entry.id   AF-A0A7S4SE28-F1
#
_cell.length_a   1.000
_cell.length_b   1.000
_cell.length_c   1.000
_cell.angle_alpha   90.00
_cell.angle_beta   90.00
_cell.angle_gamma   90.00
#
_symmetry.space_group_name_H-M   'P 1'
#
loop_
_entity.id
_entity.type
_entity.pdbx_description
1 polymer ?
#
loop_
_entity_poly.entity_id
_entity_poly.type
_entity_poly.pdbx_seq_one_letter_code
_entity_poly.pdbx_strand_id
1 'polypeptide(L)'
;AVRKDASSKVQIGLFVPNTHDLLPIPNCKAHHPSINLAVEAVRKACDKLSVEPYNEESGVGFFRYLAINVERKTGKAQLTLVWNSEPYNEEEDEKNDGQ
;
A
#
# COMPACT_ATOMS: atom_id res chain seq x y z
N ALA A 1 6.94 1.18 0.51
CA ALA A 1 6.73 -0.16 -0.05
C ALA A 1 5.68 -0.91 0.76
N VAL A 2 4.95 -1.83 0.13
CA VAL A 2 3.97 -2.71 0.79
C VAL A 2 4.40 -4.16 0.55
N ARG A 3 4.53 -4.96 1.62
CA ARG A 3 4.96 -6.38 1.57
C ARG A 3 4.18 -7.21 2.58
N LYS A 4 4.30 -8.54 2.46
CA LYS A 4 3.92 -9.47 3.52
C LYS A 4 5.08 -9.71 4.47
N ASP A 5 4.76 -9.92 5.74
CA ASP A 5 5.70 -10.53 6.70
C ASP A 5 5.61 -12.06 6.70
N ALA A 6 6.45 -12.70 7.51
CA ALA A 6 6.46 -14.15 7.69
C ALA A 6 5.14 -14.73 8.22
N SER A 7 4.27 -13.91 8.81
CA SER A 7 2.92 -14.29 9.28
C SER A 7 1.82 -13.95 8.26
N SER A 8 2.19 -13.62 7.02
CA SER A 8 1.30 -13.20 5.94
C SER A 8 0.51 -11.92 6.22
N LYS A 9 0.96 -11.09 7.17
CA LYS A 9 0.34 -9.78 7.46
C LYS A 9 0.95 -8.69 6.60
N VAL A 10 0.17 -7.66 6.30
CA VAL A 10 0.63 -6.54 5.50
C VAL A 10 1.56 -5.64 6.31
N GLN A 11 2.73 -5.36 5.74
CA GLN A 11 3.72 -4.41 6.23
C GLN A 11 3.89 -3.25 5.25
N ILE A 12 3.99 -2.04 5.82
CA ILE A 12 4.24 -0.81 5.09
C ILE A 12 5.51 -0.19 5.66
N GLY A 13 6.46 0.15 4.78
CA GLY A 13 7.77 0.60 5.21
C GLY A 13 8.64 1.13 4.08
N LEU A 14 9.93 1.27 4.37
CA LEU A 14 10.95 1.65 3.39
C LEU A 14 11.86 0.45 3.11
N PHE A 15 12.52 0.46 1.95
CA PHE A 15 13.54 -0.55 1.68
C PHE A 15 14.83 -0.21 2.43
N VAL A 16 15.49 -1.25 2.94
CA VAL A 16 16.87 -1.13 3.43
C VAL A 16 17.76 -0.72 2.25
N PRO A 17 18.71 0.22 2.42
CA PRO A 17 19.53 0.72 1.33
C PRO A 17 20.18 -0.40 0.51
N ASN A 18 20.11 -0.29 -0.82
CA ASN A 18 20.64 -1.27 -1.79
C ASN A 18 20.00 -2.67 -1.73
N THR A 19 18.81 -2.80 -1.14
CA THR A 19 18.05 -4.06 -1.10
C THR A 19 16.58 -3.82 -1.44
N HIS A 20 15.83 -4.89 -1.65
CA HIS A 20 14.37 -4.87 -1.70
C HIS A 20 13.74 -5.41 -0.40
N ASP A 21 14.53 -5.48 0.68
CA ASP A 21 14.08 -5.90 1.99
C ASP A 21 13.31 -4.76 2.65
N LEU A 22 12.06 -5.03 3.02
CA LEU A 22 11.22 -4.04 3.67
C LEU A 22 11.56 -3.93 5.15
N LEU A 23 11.90 -2.72 5.59
CA LEU A 23 11.97 -2.34 6.98
C LEU A 23 10.63 -1.68 7.38
N PRO A 24 9.82 -2.29 8.27
CA PRO A 24 8.62 -1.66 8.78
C PRO A 24 9.01 -0.43 9.61
N ILE A 25 8.33 0.70 9.37
CA ILE A 25 8.60 1.94 10.11
C ILE A 25 7.30 2.46 10.75
N PRO A 26 6.71 1.72 11.70
CA PRO A 26 5.58 2.22 12.46
C PRO A 26 6.03 3.40 13.32
N ASN A 27 5.17 4.41 13.48
CA ASN A 27 5.41 5.56 14.36
C ASN A 27 6.73 6.30 14.11
N CYS A 28 7.10 6.48 12.84
CA CYS A 28 8.29 7.23 12.45
C CYS A 28 8.26 8.66 13.02
N LYS A 29 9.25 9.01 13.86
CA LYS A 29 9.32 10.34 14.49
C LYS A 29 9.64 11.47 13.50
N ALA A 30 10.27 11.13 12.37
CA ALA A 30 10.56 12.09 11.30
C ALA A 30 9.30 12.43 10.48
N HIS A 31 8.27 11.57 10.51
CA HIS A 31 7.03 11.81 9.80
C HIS A 31 6.12 12.80 10.54
N HIS A 32 5.30 13.51 9.78
CA HIS A 32 4.15 14.21 10.35
C HIS A 32 3.18 13.17 10.97
N PRO A 33 2.52 13.47 12.12
CA PRO A 33 1.59 12.53 12.76
C PRO A 33 0.51 11.97 11.82
N SER A 34 -0.02 12.80 10.90
CA SER A 34 -0.99 12.35 9.88
C SER A 34 -0.47 11.22 8.98
N ILE A 35 0.84 11.16 8.69
CA ILE A 35 1.42 10.07 7.90
C ILE A 35 1.35 8.77 8.69
N ASN A 36 1.74 8.78 9.97
CA ASN A 36 1.69 7.59 10.82
C ASN A 36 0.25 7.10 11.00
N LEU A 37 -0.70 8.03 11.18
CA LEU A 37 -2.13 7.72 11.23
C LEU A 37 -2.63 7.08 9.92
N ALA A 38 -2.26 7.67 8.78
CA ALA A 38 -2.66 7.16 7.46
C ALA A 38 -2.07 5.77 7.17
N VAL A 39 -0.79 5.53 7.49
CA VAL A 39 -0.16 4.21 7.35
C VAL A 39 -0.91 3.17 8.17
N GLU A 40 -1.23 3.47 9.43
CA GLU A 40 -1.94 2.52 10.30
C GLU A 40 -3.38 2.27 9.81
N ALA A 41 -4.07 3.30 9.33
CA ALA A 41 -5.40 3.16 8.76
C ALA A 41 -5.39 2.28 7.50
N VAL A 42 -4.43 2.51 6.58
CA VAL A 42 -4.26 1.70 5.37
C VAL A 42 -3.90 0.26 5.73
N ARG A 43 -2.97 0.05 6.65
CA ARG A 43 -2.58 -1.30 7.11
C ARG A 43 -3.78 -2.08 7.66
N LYS A 44 -4.59 -1.47 8.53
CA LYS A 44 -5.82 -2.08 9.05
C LYS A 44 -6.85 -2.37 7.96
N ALA A 45 -6.98 -1.47 6.98
CA ALA A 45 -7.88 -1.69 5.84
C ALA A 45 -7.41 -2.88 4.99
N CYS A 46 -6.12 -2.99 4.73
CA CYS A 46 -5.54 -4.14 4.03
C CYS A 46 -5.80 -5.46 4.79
N ASP A 47 -5.59 -5.48 6.10
CA ASP A 47 -5.88 -6.66 6.93
C ASP A 47 -7.37 -7.03 6.87
N LYS A 48 -8.27 -6.05 7.00
CA LYS A 48 -9.72 -6.27 6.97
C LYS A 48 -10.22 -6.79 5.61
N LEU A 49 -9.65 -6.27 4.53
CA LEU A 49 -10.05 -6.60 3.16
C LEU A 49 -9.25 -7.76 2.56
N SER A 50 -8.32 -8.36 3.34
CA SER A 50 -7.40 -9.40 2.86
C SER A 50 -6.66 -8.98 1.58
N VAL A 51 -6.21 -7.73 1.53
CA VAL A 51 -5.46 -7.20 0.38
C VAL A 51 -4.13 -7.92 0.27
N GLU A 52 -3.86 -8.50 -0.90
CA GLU A 52 -2.60 -9.17 -1.22
C GLU A 52 -1.54 -8.13 -1.65
N PRO A 53 -0.44 -7.94 -0.89
CA PRO A 53 0.68 -7.12 -1.33
C PRO A 53 1.36 -7.72 -2.56
N TYR A 54 1.92 -6.87 -3.40
CA TYR A 54 2.65 -7.30 -4.59
C TYR A 54 3.97 -8.00 -4.23
N ASN A 55 4.21 -9.17 -4.83
CA ASN A 55 5.46 -9.91 -4.78
C ASN A 55 6.24 -9.69 -6.09
N GLU A 56 7.44 -9.12 -5.98
CA GLU A 56 8.28 -8.78 -7.15
C GLU A 56 8.97 -10.00 -7.78
N GLU A 57 9.18 -11.09 -7.05
CA GLU A 57 9.80 -12.31 -7.58
C GLU A 57 8.83 -13.10 -8.45
N SER A 58 7.57 -13.24 -7.99
CA SER A 58 6.54 -13.97 -8.72
C SER A 58 5.71 -13.10 -9.65
N GLY A 59 5.75 -11.78 -9.49
CA GLY A 59 4.93 -10.83 -10.26
C GLY A 59 3.44 -10.84 -9.90
N VAL A 60 3.06 -11.47 -8.79
CA VAL A 60 1.65 -11.62 -8.36
C VAL A 60 1.28 -10.71 -7.20
N GLY A 61 -0.01 -10.64 -6.88
CA GLY A 61 -0.55 -9.75 -5.86
C GLY A 61 -0.82 -8.35 -6.41
N PHE A 62 -1.31 -7.47 -5.54
CA PHE A 62 -1.93 -6.24 -5.99
C PHE A 62 -1.24 -4.99 -5.44
N PHE A 63 -1.21 -4.80 -4.13
CA PHE A 63 -0.81 -3.50 -3.57
C PHE A 63 0.72 -3.37 -3.49
N ARG A 64 1.31 -2.47 -4.28
CA ARG A 64 2.77 -2.38 -4.43
C ARG A 64 3.40 -1.25 -3.62
N TYR A 65 2.87 -0.04 -3.77
CA TYR A 65 3.40 1.15 -3.12
C TYR A 65 2.28 2.03 -2.57
N LEU A 66 2.56 2.64 -1.41
CA LEU A 66 1.77 3.70 -0.82
C LEU A 66 2.65 4.95 -0.74
N ALA A 67 2.23 6.02 -1.41
CA ALA A 67 2.81 7.35 -1.23
C ALA A 67 1.84 8.23 -0.46
N ILE A 68 2.36 9.04 0.46
CA ILE A 68 1.57 9.91 1.32
C ILE A 68 2.20 11.29 1.32
N ASN A 69 1.41 12.28 0.87
CA ASN A 69 1.79 13.68 0.91
C ASN A 69 0.94 14.39 1.96
N VAL A 70 1.55 15.22 2.81
CA VAL A 70 0.85 15.95 3.86
C VAL A 70 1.15 17.44 3.78
N GLU A 71 0.10 18.26 3.76
CA GLU A 71 0.24 19.69 3.99
C GLU A 71 0.42 19.93 5.50
N ARG A 72 1.57 20.50 5.88
CA ARG A 72 2.02 20.47 7.28
C ARG A 72 1.19 21.34 8.23
N LYS A 73 0.54 22.42 7.77
CA LYS A 73 -0.22 23.31 8.67
C LYS A 73 -1.59 22.73 9.03
N THR A 74 -2.28 22.16 8.05
CA THR A 74 -3.64 21.61 8.21
C THR A 74 -3.63 20.12 8.53
N GLY A 75 -2.54 19.42 8.23
CA GLY A 75 -2.44 17.96 8.41
C GLY A 75 -3.23 17.16 7.39
N LYS A 76 -3.80 17.80 6.35
CA LYS A 76 -4.49 17.13 5.24
C LYS A 76 -3.52 16.21 4.51
N ALA A 77 -3.93 14.94 4.36
CA ALA A 77 -3.14 13.91 3.72
C ALA A 77 -3.75 13.51 2.38
N GLN A 78 -2.93 13.48 1.34
CA GLN A 78 -3.24 12.83 0.07
C GLN A 78 -2.55 11.46 0.06
N LEU A 79 -3.30 10.42 -0.29
CA LEU A 79 -2.80 9.06 -0.42
C LEU A 79 -2.80 8.70 -1.90
N THR A 80 -1.70 8.13 -2.37
CA THR A 80 -1.59 7.51 -3.69
C THR A 80 -1.32 6.03 -3.50
N LEU A 81 -2.24 5.20 -3.98
CA LEU A 81 -2.16 3.74 -3.93
C LEU A 81 -1.70 3.25 -5.31
N VAL A 82 -0.57 2.54 -5.36
CA VAL A 82 -0.06 1.94 -6.58
C VAL A 82 -0.43 0.47 -6.59
N TRP A 83 -1.26 0.09 -7.56
CA TRP A 83 -1.86 -1.24 -7.67
C TRP A 83 -1.35 -1.96 -8.91
N ASN A 84 -1.08 -3.25 -8.76
CA ASN A 84 -0.89 -4.18 -9.86
C ASN A 84 -2.27 -4.75 -10.20
N SER A 85 -2.75 -4.50 -11.41
CA SER A 85 -3.99 -5.09 -11.94
C SER A 85 -3.72 -5.55 -13.35
N GLU A 86 -4.63 -6.37 -13.87
CA GLU A 86 -4.69 -6.53 -15.32
C GLU A 86 -4.95 -5.18 -15.98
N PRO A 87 -4.49 -5.00 -17.23
CA PRO A 87 -4.86 -3.83 -18.02
C PRO A 87 -6.38 -3.71 -18.05
N TYR A 88 -6.88 -2.51 -17.78
CA TYR A 88 -8.31 -2.22 -17.89
C TYR A 88 -8.78 -2.51 -19.32
N ASN A 89 -9.88 -3.28 -19.45
CA ASN A 89 -10.46 -3.68 -20.72
C ASN A 89 -11.95 -3.31 -20.74
N GLU A 90 -12.28 -2.20 -21.41
CA GLU A 90 -13.64 -1.61 -21.44
C GLU A 90 -14.73 -2.63 -21.86
N GLU A 91 -14.43 -3.51 -22.81
CA GLU A 91 -15.41 -4.46 -23.36
C GLU A 91 -15.74 -5.65 -22.45
N GLU A 92 -14.86 -5.96 -21.49
CA GLU A 92 -15.05 -7.05 -20.52
C GLU A 92 -15.68 -6.53 -19.22
N ASP A 93 -15.35 -5.31 -18.81
CA ASP A 93 -15.89 -4.71 -17.58
C ASP A 93 -17.36 -4.25 -17.75
N GLU A 94 -17.77 -3.74 -18.92
CA GLU A 94 -19.18 -3.41 -19.18
C GLU A 94 -20.12 -4.64 -19.14
N LYS A 95 -19.59 -5.84 -19.41
CA LYS A 95 -20.36 -7.09 -19.34
C LYS A 95 -20.53 -7.59 -17.90
N ASN A 96 -19.60 -7.24 -16.99
CA ASN A 96 -19.64 -7.64 -15.59
C ASN A 96 -20.53 -6.75 -14.73
N ASP A 97 -20.68 -5.46 -15.07
CA ASP A 97 -21.56 -4.51 -14.34
C ASP A 97 -23.05 -4.64 -14.69
N GLY A 98 -23.39 -5.40 -15.73
CA GLY A 98 -24.76 -5.64 -16.19
C GLY A 98 -25.46 -6.88 -15.62
N GLN A 99 -24.84 -7.60 -14.69
CA GLN A 99 -25.30 -8.91 -14.19
C GLN A 99 -25.56 -8.96 -12.68
#